data_AF-A0A9C6X9U7-F1
#
_entry.id   AF-A0A9C6X9U7-F1
#
_cell.length_a   1.000
_cell.length_b   1.000
_cell.length_c   1.000
_cell.angle_alpha   90.00
_cell.angle_beta   90.00
_cell.angle_gamma   90.00
#
_symmetry.space_group_name_H-M   'P 1'
#
loop_
_entity.id
_entity.type
_entity.pdbx_description
1 polymer ?
#
loop_
_entity_poly.entity_id
_entity_poly.type
_entity_poly.pdbx_seq_one_letter_code
_entity_poly.pdbx_strand_id
1 'polypeptide(L)'
;MEPLLADLPADVLLMVMKFLEVPDLLACRLVCKRLGGLALHPDAWRRRNVTVSRQEVQALRLAPCLTTWKLNLTHEMSHPPLALCSTTKCAVTHLEMMVSETKDWAEFKHAGPVIRNQAALGRLRRLKLWGGASYFVPEDMDAKLLATAVSAAGLEELDIGSFDMLPNPAAPALLTRAAGAAPSPSIKTLLAKLNPATEPFVSFVLAAHAATLETVSLPRWSETSDFIAAQLGGLANLRELTCNLPLGLQALAACQSLRKVSLYVRGRERVLLDECLGRAGQLESLSLFYESVDKDDGPFVLSLPSRLQFLEITEFTERERSYRHLQPLLAALPSLAYLHHLELSAVVLDGLAGAVTPVTAPALRTLRLQPKIRDQCGHAYLHSRSMATLLADNPALQVHVRCLNVCLEVDTCEACRRHCHQELRCIRLIRRLMKGVRLSYGYGRLRIFPKNLMWINITKYNLLFNNSSQSPLIPVG
;
A
#
# COMPACT_ATOMS: atom_id res chain seq x y z
N MET A 1 11.90 43.06 21.52
CA MET A 1 12.64 42.29 22.53
C MET A 1 12.53 40.84 22.10
N GLU A 2 13.59 40.26 21.55
CA GLU A 2 13.56 38.86 21.11
C GLU A 2 13.54 37.97 22.36
N PRO A 3 12.58 37.03 22.48
CA PRO A 3 12.55 36.14 23.64
C PRO A 3 13.84 35.32 23.67
N LEU A 4 14.56 35.35 24.80
CA LEU A 4 15.74 34.51 24.95
C LEU A 4 15.27 33.07 25.07
N LEU A 5 16.08 32.12 24.58
CA LEU A 5 15.80 30.68 24.71
C LEU A 5 15.58 30.26 26.17
N ALA A 6 16.14 31.00 27.13
CA ALA A 6 15.93 30.81 28.56
C ALA A 6 14.47 31.04 28.99
N ASP A 7 13.74 31.93 28.32
CA ASP A 7 12.40 32.37 28.71
C ASP A 7 11.28 31.46 28.18
N LEU A 8 11.57 30.64 27.17
CA LEU A 8 10.58 29.72 26.60
C LEU A 8 10.29 28.56 27.56
N PRO A 9 9.03 28.17 27.79
CA PRO A 9 8.67 26.97 28.56
C PRO A 9 9.25 25.66 27.98
N ALA A 10 9.46 24.65 28.83
CA ALA A 10 10.09 23.38 28.44
C ALA A 10 9.26 22.58 27.42
N ASP A 11 7.94 22.62 27.53
CA ASP A 11 6.98 22.02 26.60
C ASP A 11 7.02 22.68 25.22
N VAL A 12 7.17 24.00 25.15
CA VAL A 12 7.38 24.75 23.89
C VAL A 12 8.68 24.32 23.22
N LEU A 13 9.78 24.24 23.99
CA LEU A 13 11.06 23.75 23.48
C LEU A 13 10.97 22.29 23.00
N LEU A 14 10.26 21.42 23.73
CA LEU A 14 9.99 20.05 23.28
C LEU A 14 9.16 20.00 22.01
N MET A 15 8.19 20.91 21.84
CA MET A 15 7.41 21.03 20.62
C MET A 15 8.32 21.39 19.43
N VAL A 16 9.23 22.36 19.60
CA VAL A 16 10.24 22.70 18.57
C VAL A 16 11.15 21.51 18.29
N MET A 17 11.63 20.82 19.34
CA MET A 17 12.50 19.65 19.21
C MET A 17 11.84 18.48 18.47
N LYS A 18 10.51 18.40 18.36
CA LYS A 18 9.84 17.36 17.54
C LYS A 18 10.07 17.57 16.03
N PHE A 19 10.45 18.78 15.62
CA PHE A 19 10.70 19.12 14.22
C PHE A 19 12.17 19.07 13.83
N LEU A 20 13.08 18.98 14.80
CA LEU A 20 14.52 18.87 14.54
C LEU A 20 14.88 17.50 13.97
N GLU A 21 15.87 17.45 13.09
CA GLU A 21 16.44 16.18 12.66
C GLU A 21 17.24 15.51 13.79
N VAL A 22 17.56 14.22 13.64
CA VAL A 22 18.34 13.47 14.64
C VAL A 22 19.69 14.15 14.94
N PRO A 23 20.49 14.59 13.94
CA PRO A 23 21.76 15.25 14.20
C PRO A 23 21.60 16.54 15.02
N ASP A 24 20.60 17.36 14.70
CA ASP A 24 20.34 18.63 15.39
C ASP A 24 19.89 18.39 16.83
N LEU A 25 19.06 17.38 17.07
CA LEU A 25 18.64 17.02 18.42
C LEU A 25 19.82 16.53 19.26
N LEU A 26 20.71 15.73 18.66
CA LEU A 26 21.95 15.31 19.30
C LEU A 26 22.88 16.51 19.56
N ALA A 27 22.92 17.49 18.65
CA ALA A 27 23.67 18.73 18.85
C ALA A 27 23.07 19.57 19.98
N CYS A 28 21.74 19.69 20.09
CA CYS A 28 21.07 20.37 21.22
C CYS A 28 21.51 19.82 22.58
N ARG A 29 21.85 18.53 22.64
CA ARG A 29 22.37 17.92 23.86
C ARG A 29 23.70 18.50 24.33
N LEU A 30 24.51 18.99 23.41
CA LEU A 30 25.83 19.54 23.69
C LEU A 30 25.79 21.04 24.00
N VAL A 31 24.67 21.73 23.74
CA VAL A 31 24.56 23.19 23.89
C VAL A 31 24.48 23.60 25.37
N CYS A 32 23.53 23.06 26.14
CA CYS A 32 23.40 23.35 27.56
C CYS A 32 22.65 22.22 28.31
N LYS A 33 22.77 22.17 29.65
CA LYS A 33 22.13 21.13 30.49
C LYS A 33 20.62 21.02 30.26
N ARG A 34 19.96 22.16 30.09
CA ARG A 34 18.51 22.24 29.87
C ARG A 34 18.12 21.57 28.56
N LEU A 35 18.73 22.00 27.44
CA LEU A 35 18.46 21.40 26.14
C LEU A 35 18.91 19.93 26.09
N GLY A 36 19.98 19.56 26.80
CA GLY A 36 20.39 18.15 26.93
C GLY A 36 19.38 17.26 27.64
N GLY A 37 18.72 17.76 28.70
CA GLY A 37 17.61 17.03 29.32
C GLY A 37 16.43 16.87 28.36
N LEU A 38 16.04 17.95 27.67
CA LEU A 38 14.91 17.93 26.73
C LEU A 38 15.18 17.10 25.48
N ALA A 39 16.42 17.11 24.99
CA ALA A 39 16.86 16.30 23.85
C ALA A 39 16.80 14.80 24.14
N LEU A 40 16.82 14.37 25.41
CA LEU A 40 16.65 12.97 25.82
C LEU A 40 15.20 12.62 26.19
N HIS A 41 14.28 13.59 26.14
CA HIS A 41 12.88 13.36 26.51
C HIS A 41 12.18 12.44 25.48
N PRO A 42 11.35 11.46 25.92
CA PRO A 42 10.66 10.54 25.02
C PRO A 42 9.85 11.22 23.92
N ASP A 43 9.20 12.34 24.21
CA ASP A 43 8.37 13.03 23.23
C ASP A 43 9.14 13.76 22.14
N ALA A 44 10.43 14.03 22.35
CA ALA A 44 11.28 14.43 21.23
C ALA A 44 11.36 13.23 20.27
N TRP A 45 11.76 12.06 20.75
CA TRP A 45 12.10 10.93 19.88
C TRP A 45 10.93 10.10 19.33
N ARG A 46 9.77 10.12 20.01
CA ARG A 46 8.66 9.20 19.73
C ARG A 46 8.24 9.13 18.27
N ARG A 47 8.33 10.23 17.51
CA ARG A 47 7.88 10.35 16.09
C ARG A 47 8.99 10.14 15.05
N ARG A 48 10.21 9.81 15.50
CA ARG A 48 11.37 9.73 14.62
C ARG A 48 11.50 8.35 13.99
N ASN A 49 12.00 8.38 12.76
CA ASN A 49 12.36 7.21 11.99
C ASN A 49 13.87 7.21 11.86
N VAL A 50 14.47 6.07 12.16
CA VAL A 50 15.91 5.88 12.12
C VAL A 50 16.22 4.80 11.10
N THR A 51 17.03 5.15 10.12
CA THR A 51 17.69 4.20 9.23
C THR A 51 19.04 3.78 9.81
N VAL A 52 19.75 2.86 9.19
CA VAL A 52 21.07 2.46 9.67
C VAL A 52 22.16 3.23 8.91
N SER A 53 22.56 4.36 9.49
CA SER A 53 23.78 5.10 9.20
C SER A 53 24.61 5.27 10.48
N ARG A 54 25.89 5.65 10.36
CA ARG A 54 26.79 5.81 11.53
C ARG A 54 26.26 6.81 12.57
N GLN A 55 25.59 7.87 12.14
CA GLN A 55 25.04 8.90 13.04
C GLN A 55 23.81 8.37 13.81
N GLU A 56 23.05 7.48 13.18
CA GLU A 56 21.84 6.88 13.73
C GLU A 56 22.11 5.81 14.80
N VAL A 57 23.32 5.23 14.82
CA VAL A 57 23.80 4.35 15.92
C VAL A 57 23.79 5.09 17.26
N GLN A 58 24.11 6.39 17.25
CA GLN A 58 24.06 7.22 18.45
C GLN A 58 22.63 7.44 18.92
N ALA A 59 21.68 7.59 18.00
CA ALA A 59 20.26 7.67 18.33
C ALA A 59 19.79 6.40 19.06
N LEU A 60 20.14 5.20 18.59
CA LEU A 60 19.77 3.94 19.27
C LEU A 60 20.37 3.80 20.68
N ARG A 61 21.47 4.50 20.98
CA ARG A 61 22.07 4.50 22.33
C ARG A 61 21.40 5.47 23.28
N LEU A 62 20.89 6.58 22.76
CA LEU A 62 20.49 7.74 23.55
C LEU A 62 18.98 7.96 23.58
N ALA A 63 18.28 7.58 22.51
CA ALA A 63 16.85 7.73 22.41
C ALA A 63 16.18 6.74 23.37
N PRO A 64 15.22 7.19 24.20
CA PRO A 64 14.40 6.27 24.98
C PRO A 64 13.44 5.48 24.07
N CYS A 65 13.06 6.03 22.91
CA CYS A 65 12.13 5.37 22.00
C CYS A 65 12.12 5.96 20.59
N LEU A 66 11.60 5.22 19.62
CA LEU A 66 11.42 5.67 18.22
C LEU A 66 10.06 5.19 17.66
N THR A 67 9.60 5.81 16.56
CA THR A 67 8.47 5.27 15.79
C THR A 67 8.94 4.07 14.99
N THR A 68 9.90 4.29 14.09
CA THR A 68 10.39 3.26 13.17
C THR A 68 11.89 3.13 13.26
N TRP A 69 12.36 1.88 13.28
CA TRP A 69 13.75 1.55 13.05
C TRP A 69 13.87 0.63 11.85
N LYS A 70 14.61 1.09 10.83
CA LYS A 70 14.93 0.32 9.63
C LYS A 70 16.33 -0.25 9.75
N LEU A 71 16.42 -1.51 10.15
CA LEU A 71 17.66 -2.25 10.31
C LEU A 71 18.00 -2.95 9.01
N ASN A 72 19.05 -2.46 8.34
CA ASN A 72 19.62 -3.15 7.20
C ASN A 72 20.79 -4.03 7.66
N LEU A 73 20.61 -5.34 7.59
CA LEU A 73 21.67 -6.31 7.88
C LEU A 73 22.56 -6.59 6.66
N THR A 74 22.35 -5.92 5.51
CA THR A 74 23.02 -6.28 4.24
C THR A 74 24.45 -5.85 3.95
N HIS A 75 25.04 -4.94 4.73
CA HIS A 75 26.23 -4.22 4.29
C HIS A 75 27.34 -4.14 5.35
N GLU A 76 28.36 -5.01 5.19
CA GLU A 76 29.51 -5.18 6.11
C GLU A 76 30.13 -3.84 6.55
N MET A 77 30.18 -2.85 5.66
CA MET A 77 30.85 -1.57 5.92
C MET A 77 30.03 -0.54 6.70
N SER A 78 28.76 -0.83 7.02
CA SER A 78 27.85 0.13 7.66
C SER A 78 27.03 -0.45 8.80
N HIS A 79 27.40 -1.63 9.31
CA HIS A 79 26.69 -2.21 10.43
C HIS A 79 26.90 -1.43 11.73
N PRO A 80 25.83 -1.04 12.44
CA PRO A 80 25.93 -0.84 13.87
C PRO A 80 26.55 -2.10 14.47
N PRO A 81 27.37 -1.98 15.52
CA PRO A 81 27.84 -3.15 16.26
C PRO A 81 26.62 -4.02 16.60
N LEU A 82 26.58 -5.27 16.09
CA LEU A 82 25.39 -6.12 16.20
C LEU A 82 24.97 -6.34 17.67
N ALA A 83 25.94 -6.35 18.57
CA ALA A 83 25.74 -6.34 20.01
C ALA A 83 24.89 -5.15 20.50
N LEU A 84 25.02 -3.97 19.90
CA LEU A 84 24.20 -2.81 20.23
C LEU A 84 22.75 -3.02 19.78
N CYS A 85 22.52 -3.62 18.62
CA CYS A 85 21.18 -3.84 18.08
C CYS A 85 20.35 -4.76 19.00
N SER A 86 20.98 -5.78 19.59
CA SER A 86 20.32 -6.73 20.48
C SER A 86 20.23 -6.28 21.94
N THR A 87 20.92 -5.19 22.33
CA THR A 87 20.98 -4.71 23.74
C THR A 87 20.54 -3.26 23.92
N THR A 88 20.10 -2.60 22.85
CA THR A 88 19.58 -1.23 22.94
C THR A 88 18.40 -1.16 23.91
N LYS A 89 18.35 -0.06 24.68
CA LYS A 89 17.20 0.30 25.53
C LYS A 89 16.16 1.15 24.78
N CYS A 90 16.46 1.52 23.54
CA CYS A 90 15.55 2.29 22.70
C CYS A 90 14.42 1.40 22.23
N ALA A 91 13.22 1.64 22.75
CA ALA A 91 12.02 0.89 22.42
C ALA A 91 11.37 1.44 21.13
N VAL A 92 11.13 0.58 20.13
CA VAL A 92 10.56 0.99 18.84
C VAL A 92 9.13 0.47 18.67
N THR A 93 8.28 1.22 17.98
CA THR A 93 6.92 0.74 17.65
C THR A 93 6.85 -0.07 16.36
N HIS A 94 7.74 0.23 15.41
CA HIS A 94 7.83 -0.42 14.12
C HIS A 94 9.30 -0.82 13.86
N LEU A 95 9.54 -2.11 13.63
CA LEU A 95 10.84 -2.64 13.26
C LEU A 95 10.79 -3.16 11.81
N GLU A 96 11.54 -2.55 10.90
CA GLU A 96 11.76 -3.06 9.55
C GLU A 96 13.16 -3.68 9.49
N MET A 97 13.25 -4.95 9.11
CA MET A 97 14.52 -5.67 8.96
C MET A 97 14.67 -6.13 7.52
N MET A 98 15.81 -5.79 6.92
CA MET A 98 16.24 -6.32 5.63
C MET A 98 17.43 -7.24 5.88
N VAL A 99 17.30 -8.50 5.49
CA VAL A 99 18.35 -9.52 5.64
C VAL A 99 19.03 -9.73 4.29
N SER A 100 20.37 -9.80 4.28
CA SER A 100 21.19 -9.75 3.06
C SER A 100 21.21 -10.99 2.20
N GLU A 101 21.68 -10.75 0.97
CA GLU A 101 22.08 -11.80 0.02
C GLU A 101 23.48 -12.37 0.26
N THR A 102 24.06 -12.14 1.44
CA THR A 102 25.36 -12.67 1.78
C THR A 102 25.26 -14.18 2.02
N LYS A 103 26.30 -14.91 1.62
CA LYS A 103 26.42 -16.35 1.89
C LYS A 103 26.59 -16.65 3.38
N ASP A 104 26.96 -15.63 4.15
CA ASP A 104 27.23 -15.74 5.57
C ASP A 104 25.94 -15.48 6.36
N TRP A 105 25.25 -16.57 6.71
CA TRP A 105 24.03 -16.61 7.56
C TRP A 105 24.18 -16.01 8.96
N ALA A 106 25.31 -15.34 9.26
CA ALA A 106 25.58 -14.68 10.52
C ALA A 106 24.48 -13.66 10.85
N GLU A 107 23.95 -12.95 9.85
CA GLU A 107 22.91 -11.93 10.03
C GLU A 107 21.62 -12.48 10.64
N PHE A 108 21.17 -13.66 10.19
CA PHE A 108 19.98 -14.34 10.72
C PHE A 108 20.11 -14.64 12.21
N LYS A 109 21.32 -14.97 12.67
CA LYS A 109 21.60 -15.21 14.10
C LYS A 109 21.38 -13.96 14.95
N HIS A 110 21.46 -12.77 14.36
CA HIS A 110 21.26 -11.50 15.06
C HIS A 110 19.82 -10.99 14.99
N ALA A 111 19.07 -11.34 13.95
CA ALA A 111 17.70 -10.88 13.78
C ALA A 111 16.77 -11.32 14.93
N GLY A 112 16.81 -12.60 15.30
CA GLY A 112 16.01 -13.14 16.41
C GLY A 112 16.25 -12.41 17.75
N PRO A 113 17.51 -12.27 18.21
CA PRO A 113 17.83 -11.48 19.41
C PRO A 113 17.33 -10.03 19.38
N VAL A 114 17.40 -9.35 18.23
CA VAL A 114 16.90 -7.97 18.09
C VAL A 114 15.39 -7.91 18.29
N ILE A 115 14.64 -8.82 17.64
CA ILE A 115 13.18 -8.91 17.78
C ILE A 115 12.80 -9.20 19.23
N ARG A 116 13.45 -10.18 19.87
CA ARG A 116 13.18 -10.50 21.29
C ARG A 116 13.43 -9.32 22.21
N ASN A 117 14.53 -8.60 22.01
CA ASN A 117 14.83 -7.41 22.80
C ASN A 117 13.75 -6.34 22.62
N GLN A 118 13.36 -6.04 21.37
CA GLN A 118 12.31 -5.03 21.11
C GLN A 118 10.93 -5.44 21.62
N ALA A 119 10.59 -6.73 21.55
CA ALA A 119 9.38 -7.27 22.16
C ALA A 119 9.42 -7.14 23.70
N ALA A 120 10.56 -7.44 24.33
CA ALA A 120 10.74 -7.30 25.78
C ALA A 120 10.67 -5.85 26.26
N LEU A 121 11.04 -4.87 25.41
CA LEU A 121 10.84 -3.44 25.68
C LEU A 121 9.36 -3.01 25.57
N GLY A 122 8.46 -3.91 25.15
CA GLY A 122 7.00 -3.79 25.29
C GLY A 122 6.30 -2.84 24.31
N ARG A 123 7.03 -2.21 23.38
CA ARG A 123 6.47 -1.23 22.44
C ARG A 123 6.34 -1.72 21.01
N LEU A 124 6.92 -2.86 20.66
CA LEU A 124 6.88 -3.38 19.30
C LEU A 124 5.43 -3.73 18.92
N ARG A 125 4.88 -3.01 17.93
CA ARG A 125 3.54 -3.25 17.38
C ARG A 125 3.58 -3.72 15.93
N ARG A 126 4.63 -3.38 15.19
CA ARG A 126 4.75 -3.71 13.77
C ARG A 126 6.12 -4.28 13.48
N LEU A 127 6.14 -5.43 12.81
CA LEU A 127 7.35 -6.12 12.42
C LEU A 127 7.29 -6.43 10.94
N LYS A 128 8.34 -6.02 10.23
CA LYS A 128 8.46 -6.19 8.80
C LYS A 128 9.80 -6.86 8.49
N LEU A 129 9.76 -8.06 7.93
CA LEU A 129 10.94 -8.86 7.57
C LEU A 129 11.03 -8.98 6.05
N TRP A 130 12.19 -8.63 5.48
CA TRP A 130 12.45 -8.69 4.03
C TRP A 130 13.68 -9.56 3.78
N GLY A 131 13.49 -10.62 3.00
CA GLY A 131 14.60 -11.35 2.36
C GLY A 131 14.85 -10.85 0.93
N GLY A 132 16.00 -11.17 0.36
CA GLY A 132 16.23 -11.21 -1.09
C GLY A 132 15.72 -12.51 -1.72
N ALA A 133 15.46 -12.45 -3.03
CA ALA A 133 14.67 -13.43 -3.77
C ALA A 133 15.42 -14.75 -4.12
N SER A 134 16.61 -15.00 -3.56
CA SER A 134 17.52 -16.05 -4.07
C SER A 134 18.17 -16.92 -2.98
N TYR A 135 17.63 -16.96 -1.76
CA TYR A 135 18.30 -17.64 -0.64
C TYR A 135 17.97 -19.11 -0.48
N PHE A 136 19.02 -19.86 -0.15
CA PHE A 136 18.96 -21.18 0.49
C PHE A 136 19.33 -21.06 1.96
N VAL A 137 18.46 -20.49 2.82
CA VAL A 137 18.74 -20.47 4.26
C VAL A 137 18.66 -21.90 4.80
N PRO A 138 19.58 -22.31 5.70
CA PRO A 138 19.40 -23.54 6.45
C PRO A 138 18.04 -23.55 7.16
N GLU A 139 17.27 -24.62 6.97
CA GLU A 139 15.86 -24.69 7.41
C GLU A 139 15.66 -24.33 8.90
N ASP A 140 16.63 -24.64 9.75
CA ASP A 140 16.51 -24.44 11.19
C ASP A 140 16.59 -22.98 11.64
N MET A 141 17.27 -22.11 10.88
CA MET A 141 17.47 -20.70 11.25
C MET A 141 16.24 -19.84 10.93
N ASP A 142 15.64 -20.05 9.76
CA ASP A 142 14.42 -19.35 9.37
C ASP A 142 13.26 -19.69 10.29
N ALA A 143 13.11 -20.97 10.63
CA ALA A 143 12.06 -21.42 11.54
C ALA A 143 12.17 -20.72 12.91
N LYS A 144 13.40 -20.58 13.45
CA LYS A 144 13.64 -19.89 14.72
C LYS A 144 13.33 -18.40 14.63
N LEU A 145 13.70 -17.75 13.53
CA LEU A 145 13.42 -16.33 13.31
C LEU A 145 11.91 -16.07 13.21
N LEU A 146 11.21 -16.86 12.39
CA LEU A 146 9.77 -16.77 12.22
C LEU A 146 9.00 -17.12 13.48
N ALA A 147 9.41 -18.17 14.21
CA ALA A 147 8.85 -18.47 15.53
C ALA A 147 9.01 -17.27 16.47
N THR A 148 10.21 -16.68 16.50
CA THR A 148 10.48 -15.49 17.33
C THR A 148 9.58 -14.31 16.95
N ALA A 149 9.34 -14.10 15.65
CA ALA A 149 8.48 -13.04 15.15
C ALA A 149 7.01 -13.23 15.57
N VAL A 150 6.47 -14.45 15.42
CA VAL A 150 5.06 -14.75 15.74
C VAL A 150 4.81 -14.80 17.25
N SER A 151 5.81 -15.20 18.04
CA SER A 151 5.72 -15.20 19.51
C SER A 151 5.94 -13.83 20.16
N ALA A 152 6.21 -12.77 19.38
CA ALA A 152 6.41 -11.44 19.93
C ALA A 152 5.10 -10.88 20.53
N ALA A 153 5.06 -10.74 21.85
CA ALA A 153 3.86 -10.30 22.56
C ALA A 153 3.44 -8.88 22.17
N GLY A 154 2.15 -8.71 21.88
CA GLY A 154 1.56 -7.41 21.54
C GLY A 154 1.91 -6.91 20.14
N LEU A 155 2.39 -7.78 19.26
CA LEU A 155 2.57 -7.49 17.84
C LEU A 155 1.21 -7.43 17.15
N GLU A 156 0.91 -6.30 16.49
CA GLU A 156 -0.36 -6.06 15.80
C GLU A 156 -0.24 -6.24 14.28
N GLU A 157 0.93 -6.00 13.69
CA GLU A 157 1.20 -6.10 12.25
C GLU A 157 2.44 -6.93 11.99
N LEU A 158 2.31 -7.96 11.15
CA LEU A 158 3.41 -8.81 10.69
C LEU A 158 3.45 -8.81 9.16
N ASP A 159 4.55 -8.30 8.60
CA ASP A 159 4.82 -8.27 7.15
C ASP A 159 6.06 -9.09 6.82
N ILE A 160 5.89 -10.18 6.08
CA ILE A 160 6.95 -11.10 5.67
C ILE A 160 7.05 -11.06 4.15
N GLY A 161 8.00 -10.24 3.69
CA GLY A 161 8.28 -10.01 2.28
C GLY A 161 9.43 -10.87 1.77
N SER A 162 9.28 -11.38 0.54
CA SER A 162 10.38 -11.92 -0.28
C SER A 162 11.11 -13.16 0.27
N PHE A 163 10.51 -13.93 1.18
CA PHE A 163 11.00 -15.27 1.52
C PHE A 163 10.45 -16.27 0.51
N ASP A 164 11.25 -16.58 -0.51
CA ASP A 164 10.85 -17.53 -1.56
C ASP A 164 10.94 -18.98 -1.10
N MET A 165 11.82 -19.27 -0.14
CA MET A 165 11.92 -20.56 0.51
C MET A 165 11.80 -20.36 2.01
N LEU A 166 10.75 -20.94 2.60
CA LEU A 166 10.64 -21.13 4.04
C LEU A 166 10.88 -22.61 4.36
N PRO A 167 11.31 -22.92 5.60
CA PRO A 167 11.65 -24.28 5.97
C PRO A 167 10.52 -25.27 5.75
N ASN A 168 10.92 -26.49 5.38
CA ASN A 168 10.09 -27.65 5.08
C ASN A 168 8.86 -27.81 6.00
N PRO A 169 7.70 -28.29 5.48
CA PRO A 169 6.44 -28.53 6.18
C PRO A 169 6.44 -29.23 7.55
N ALA A 170 7.56 -29.81 8.01
CA ALA A 170 7.73 -30.19 9.43
C ALA A 170 7.79 -28.98 10.40
N ALA A 171 7.81 -27.75 9.85
CA ALA A 171 7.90 -26.48 10.55
C ALA A 171 6.86 -26.24 11.67
N PRO A 172 5.57 -26.66 11.62
CA PRO A 172 4.61 -26.36 12.69
C PRO A 172 5.03 -26.91 14.05
N ALA A 173 5.62 -28.11 14.06
CA ALA A 173 6.16 -28.72 15.28
C ALA A 173 7.39 -27.95 15.79
N LEU A 174 8.23 -27.45 14.89
CA LEU A 174 9.38 -26.61 15.24
C LEU A 174 8.95 -25.23 15.75
N LEU A 175 7.93 -24.61 15.15
CA LEU A 175 7.36 -23.34 15.61
C LEU A 175 6.76 -23.51 17.00
N THR A 176 5.99 -24.58 17.23
CA THR A 176 5.40 -24.89 18.54
C THR A 176 6.47 -25.17 19.59
N ARG A 177 7.51 -25.94 19.25
CA ARG A 177 8.62 -26.27 20.15
C ARG A 177 9.50 -25.05 20.45
N ALA A 178 9.79 -24.23 19.45
CA ALA A 178 10.63 -23.04 19.59
C ALA A 178 9.92 -21.92 20.36
N ALA A 179 8.59 -21.80 20.21
CA ALA A 179 7.80 -20.83 20.95
C ALA A 179 7.72 -21.15 22.46
N GLY A 180 7.82 -22.44 22.84
CA GLY A 180 7.76 -22.91 24.24
C GLY A 180 6.36 -22.78 24.88
N ALA A 181 5.57 -21.80 24.46
CA ALA A 181 4.17 -21.58 24.80
C ALA A 181 3.37 -21.20 23.54
N ALA A 182 2.06 -21.44 23.56
CA ALA A 182 1.19 -21.00 22.48
C ALA A 182 1.28 -19.46 22.33
N PRO A 183 1.45 -18.93 21.10
CA PRO A 183 1.48 -17.49 20.88
C PRO A 183 0.20 -16.84 21.42
N SER A 184 0.34 -15.71 22.13
CA SER A 184 -0.83 -14.92 22.51
C SER A 184 -1.40 -14.24 21.27
N PRO A 185 -2.70 -14.45 20.93
CA PRO A 185 -3.29 -13.88 19.74
C PRO A 185 -3.30 -12.35 19.85
N SER A 186 -2.45 -11.69 19.06
CA SER A 186 -2.34 -10.22 19.04
C SER A 186 -2.26 -9.63 17.63
N ILE A 187 -1.82 -10.41 16.63
CA ILE A 187 -1.68 -9.96 15.25
C ILE A 187 -3.07 -9.68 14.66
N LYS A 188 -3.24 -8.46 14.15
CA LYS A 188 -4.42 -7.96 13.45
C LYS A 188 -4.22 -7.91 11.95
N THR A 189 -3.00 -7.65 11.52
CA THR A 189 -2.67 -7.47 10.11
C THR A 189 -1.52 -8.39 9.71
N LEU A 190 -1.78 -9.28 8.77
CA LEU A 190 -0.80 -10.21 8.20
C LEU A 190 -0.56 -9.87 6.73
N LEU A 191 0.69 -9.59 6.36
CA LEU A 191 1.15 -9.51 4.98
C LEU A 191 2.17 -10.63 4.78
N ALA A 192 1.92 -11.56 3.89
CA ALA A 192 2.85 -12.65 3.65
C ALA A 192 2.79 -13.11 2.20
N LYS A 193 3.94 -13.33 1.57
CA LYS A 193 3.97 -14.06 0.29
C LYS A 193 3.57 -15.51 0.57
N LEU A 194 2.54 -16.00 -0.12
CA LEU A 194 2.12 -17.39 -0.03
C LEU A 194 2.69 -18.17 -1.23
N ASN A 195 3.25 -19.34 -0.99
CA ASN A 195 3.74 -20.32 -1.94
C ASN A 195 3.82 -21.68 -1.20
N PRO A 196 4.07 -22.80 -1.87
CA PRO A 196 4.10 -24.11 -1.19
C PRO A 196 5.08 -24.19 -0.01
N ALA A 197 6.18 -23.43 -0.04
CA ALA A 197 7.17 -23.42 1.05
C ALA A 197 6.70 -22.60 2.27
N THR A 198 5.99 -21.51 2.04
CA THR A 198 5.53 -20.56 3.08
C THR A 198 4.15 -20.91 3.65
N GLU A 199 3.38 -21.74 2.95
CA GLU A 199 2.03 -22.14 3.34
C GLU A 199 1.93 -22.69 4.76
N PRO A 200 2.81 -23.60 5.24
CA PRO A 200 2.73 -24.12 6.61
C PRO A 200 2.86 -23.02 7.66
N PHE A 201 3.74 -22.04 7.40
CA PHE A 201 3.93 -20.89 8.28
C PHE A 201 2.70 -19.96 8.26
N VAL A 202 2.18 -19.63 7.07
CA VAL A 202 0.98 -18.79 6.95
C VAL A 202 -0.20 -19.44 7.65
N SER A 203 -0.44 -20.75 7.42
CA SER A 203 -1.45 -21.53 8.13
C SER A 203 -1.30 -21.45 9.65
N PHE A 204 -0.07 -21.61 10.15
CA PHE A 204 0.20 -21.52 11.58
C PHE A 204 -0.18 -20.15 12.14
N VAL A 205 0.18 -19.06 11.46
CA VAL A 205 -0.19 -17.69 11.88
C VAL A 205 -1.70 -17.49 11.83
N LEU A 206 -2.36 -17.92 10.75
CA LEU A 206 -3.81 -17.83 10.61
C LEU A 206 -4.53 -18.55 11.76
N ALA A 207 -4.09 -19.76 12.11
CA ALA A 207 -4.66 -20.53 13.22
C ALA A 207 -4.36 -19.91 14.60
N ALA A 208 -3.10 -19.56 14.86
CA ALA A 208 -2.67 -19.01 16.15
C ALA A 208 -3.28 -17.63 16.45
N HIS A 209 -3.55 -16.84 15.41
CA HIS A 209 -4.07 -15.48 15.51
C HIS A 209 -5.50 -15.34 14.98
N ALA A 210 -6.23 -16.45 14.81
CA ALA A 210 -7.55 -16.46 14.20
C ALA A 210 -8.54 -15.49 14.86
N ALA A 211 -8.45 -15.36 16.19
CA ALA A 211 -9.33 -14.50 16.99
C ALA A 211 -9.03 -13.00 16.84
N THR A 212 -7.86 -12.59 16.34
CA THR A 212 -7.45 -11.17 16.26
C THR A 212 -7.22 -10.66 14.85
N LEU A 213 -7.08 -11.55 13.86
CA LEU A 213 -6.82 -11.15 12.49
C LEU A 213 -8.00 -10.40 11.88
N GLU A 214 -7.75 -9.16 11.47
CA GLU A 214 -8.68 -8.26 10.80
C GLU A 214 -8.31 -8.02 9.33
N THR A 215 -7.03 -8.13 8.97
CA THR A 215 -6.52 -7.89 7.62
C THR A 215 -5.52 -8.95 7.22
N VAL A 216 -5.74 -9.60 6.08
CA VAL A 216 -4.81 -10.56 5.50
C VAL A 216 -4.49 -10.18 4.07
N SER A 217 -3.21 -10.09 3.73
CA SER A 217 -2.74 -9.79 2.39
C SER A 217 -1.71 -10.81 1.93
N LEU A 218 -2.11 -11.59 0.93
CA LEU A 218 -1.34 -12.63 0.25
C LEU A 218 -1.12 -12.17 -1.20
N PRO A 219 -0.12 -11.29 -1.46
CA PRO A 219 0.04 -10.63 -2.74
C PRO A 219 0.39 -11.60 -3.88
N ARG A 220 0.42 -11.05 -5.11
CA ARG A 220 0.64 -11.72 -6.40
C ARG A 220 1.67 -12.87 -6.35
N TRP A 221 1.37 -13.94 -7.10
CA TRP A 221 2.17 -15.18 -7.26
C TRP A 221 2.00 -16.26 -6.20
N SER A 222 0.94 -16.19 -5.39
CA SER A 222 0.57 -17.27 -4.50
C SER A 222 -0.52 -18.15 -5.09
N GLU A 223 -0.34 -19.46 -5.07
CA GLU A 223 -1.46 -20.38 -5.19
C GLU A 223 -2.00 -20.62 -3.78
N THR A 224 -3.23 -20.21 -3.53
CA THR A 224 -3.95 -20.48 -2.27
C THR A 224 -4.49 -21.89 -2.30
N SER A 225 -4.05 -22.73 -1.37
CA SER A 225 -4.63 -24.06 -1.19
C SER A 225 -6.06 -23.98 -0.62
N ASP A 226 -6.87 -25.02 -0.87
CA ASP A 226 -8.21 -25.15 -0.27
C ASP A 226 -8.18 -25.04 1.26
N PHE A 227 -7.09 -25.51 1.85
CA PHE A 227 -6.88 -25.49 3.28
C PHE A 227 -6.71 -24.06 3.82
N ILE A 228 -5.86 -23.23 3.20
CA ILE A 228 -5.73 -21.82 3.56
C ILE A 228 -7.05 -21.09 3.34
N ALA A 229 -7.76 -21.37 2.24
CA ALA A 229 -9.05 -20.74 1.97
C ALA A 229 -10.10 -21.07 3.04
N ALA A 230 -10.17 -22.33 3.48
CA ALA A 230 -11.04 -22.74 4.57
C ALA A 230 -10.71 -22.03 5.89
N GLN A 231 -9.41 -21.88 6.22
CA GLN A 231 -8.98 -21.11 7.40
C GLN A 231 -9.41 -19.64 7.32
N LEU A 232 -9.21 -18.99 6.16
CA LEU A 232 -9.61 -17.61 5.93
C LEU A 232 -11.11 -17.40 6.10
N GLY A 233 -11.94 -18.32 5.58
CA GLY A 233 -13.39 -18.27 5.77
C GLY A 233 -13.85 -18.43 7.23
N GLY A 234 -13.04 -19.12 8.05
CA GLY A 234 -13.29 -19.30 9.48
C GLY A 234 -12.86 -18.13 10.37
N LEU A 235 -12.20 -17.10 9.82
CA LEU A 235 -11.74 -15.95 10.60
C LEU A 235 -12.91 -15.01 10.94
N ALA A 236 -13.39 -15.11 12.18
CA ALA A 236 -14.54 -14.33 12.65
C ALA A 236 -14.36 -12.81 12.53
N ASN A 237 -13.12 -12.30 12.59
CA ASN A 237 -12.80 -10.87 12.58
C ASN A 237 -12.21 -10.35 11.27
N LEU A 238 -12.06 -11.18 10.23
CA LEU A 238 -11.43 -10.78 8.97
C LEU A 238 -12.30 -9.75 8.22
N ARG A 239 -11.81 -8.52 8.10
CA ARG A 239 -12.48 -7.40 7.43
C ARG A 239 -11.91 -7.10 6.04
N GLU A 240 -10.60 -7.26 5.88
CA GLU A 240 -9.90 -6.98 4.64
C GLU A 240 -9.10 -8.20 4.17
N LEU A 241 -9.30 -8.60 2.91
CA LEU A 241 -8.54 -9.67 2.28
C LEU A 241 -7.94 -9.20 0.95
N THR A 242 -6.64 -9.43 0.78
CA THR A 242 -5.98 -9.39 -0.53
C THR A 242 -5.43 -10.78 -0.84
N CYS A 243 -5.80 -11.40 -1.96
CA CYS A 243 -5.27 -12.71 -2.34
C CYS A 243 -5.29 -12.95 -3.86
N ASN A 244 -4.57 -13.96 -4.32
CA ASN A 244 -4.77 -14.52 -5.66
C ASN A 244 -5.99 -15.47 -5.65
N LEU A 245 -6.54 -15.79 -6.82
CA LEU A 245 -7.86 -16.40 -6.95
C LEU A 245 -7.93 -17.90 -7.35
N PRO A 246 -7.20 -18.85 -6.77
CA PRO A 246 -7.25 -20.20 -7.31
C PRO A 246 -8.46 -21.02 -6.81
N LEU A 247 -8.76 -21.09 -5.51
CA LEU A 247 -9.82 -21.96 -4.96
C LEU A 247 -10.34 -21.48 -3.59
N GLY A 248 -11.54 -21.93 -3.21
CA GLY A 248 -12.12 -21.69 -1.88
C GLY A 248 -12.84 -20.35 -1.69
N LEU A 249 -13.22 -19.69 -2.79
CA LEU A 249 -14.06 -18.49 -2.79
C LEU A 249 -15.37 -18.65 -1.98
N GLN A 250 -15.95 -19.85 -1.96
CA GLN A 250 -17.12 -20.16 -1.14
C GLN A 250 -16.88 -19.88 0.37
N ALA A 251 -15.65 -20.12 0.85
CA ALA A 251 -15.27 -19.81 2.22
C ALA A 251 -15.25 -18.29 2.47
N LEU A 252 -14.89 -17.48 1.47
CA LEU A 252 -14.96 -16.02 1.54
C LEU A 252 -16.40 -15.52 1.60
N ALA A 253 -17.28 -16.09 0.78
CA ALA A 253 -18.71 -15.78 0.84
C ALA A 253 -19.30 -16.09 2.23
N ALA A 254 -18.81 -17.15 2.90
CA ALA A 254 -19.21 -17.50 4.27
C ALA A 254 -18.65 -16.56 5.35
N CYS A 255 -17.57 -15.81 5.08
CA CYS A 255 -16.95 -14.90 6.03
C CYS A 255 -17.81 -13.64 6.23
N GLN A 256 -18.66 -13.63 7.27
CA GLN A 256 -19.64 -12.56 7.52
C GLN A 256 -19.04 -11.21 7.89
N SER A 257 -17.80 -11.18 8.39
CA SER A 257 -17.08 -9.95 8.79
C SER A 257 -16.33 -9.30 7.63
N LEU A 258 -16.16 -10.00 6.50
CA LEU A 258 -15.41 -9.51 5.35
C LEU A 258 -16.14 -8.33 4.70
N ARG A 259 -15.42 -7.22 4.49
CA ARG A 259 -15.97 -5.97 3.91
C ARG A 259 -15.22 -5.55 2.67
N LYS A 260 -13.91 -5.76 2.65
CA LYS A 260 -13.03 -5.35 1.56
C LYS A 260 -12.25 -6.53 1.02
N VAL A 261 -12.29 -6.69 -0.30
CA VAL A 261 -11.65 -7.79 -1.00
C VAL A 261 -10.85 -7.25 -2.18
N SER A 262 -9.63 -7.72 -2.33
CA SER A 262 -8.71 -7.37 -3.42
C SER A 262 -8.18 -8.65 -4.04
N LEU A 263 -8.61 -8.94 -5.27
CA LEU A 263 -8.39 -10.23 -5.93
C LEU A 263 -7.50 -10.05 -7.15
N TYR A 264 -6.47 -10.88 -7.25
CA TYR A 264 -5.69 -11.02 -8.47
C TYR A 264 -6.28 -12.17 -9.29
N VAL A 265 -6.87 -11.83 -10.44
CA VAL A 265 -7.66 -12.76 -11.26
C VAL A 265 -6.86 -13.21 -12.47
N ARG A 266 -6.77 -14.53 -12.67
CA ARG A 266 -6.23 -15.15 -13.88
C ARG A 266 -7.34 -15.77 -14.73
N GLY A 267 -7.06 -16.03 -16.00
CA GLY A 267 -8.02 -16.40 -17.05
C GLY A 267 -9.14 -17.36 -16.68
N ARG A 268 -8.74 -18.57 -16.28
CA ARG A 268 -9.66 -19.69 -16.07
C ARG A 268 -10.52 -19.54 -14.81
N GLU A 269 -10.17 -18.62 -13.92
CA GLU A 269 -10.77 -18.47 -12.59
C GLU A 269 -12.05 -17.61 -12.62
N ARG A 270 -12.39 -17.03 -13.78
CA ARG A 270 -13.49 -16.06 -13.92
C ARG A 270 -14.87 -16.63 -13.61
N VAL A 271 -15.16 -17.85 -14.06
CA VAL A 271 -16.50 -18.46 -13.87
C VAL A 271 -16.80 -18.69 -12.39
N LEU A 272 -15.78 -19.09 -11.61
CA LEU A 272 -15.91 -19.31 -10.16
C LEU A 272 -16.09 -17.99 -9.40
N LEU A 273 -15.54 -16.90 -9.92
CA LEU A 273 -15.66 -15.58 -9.32
C LEU A 273 -17.11 -15.11 -9.29
N ASP A 274 -17.85 -15.31 -10.37
CA ASP A 274 -19.23 -14.83 -10.49
C ASP A 274 -20.16 -15.48 -9.46
N GLU A 275 -20.10 -16.81 -9.34
CA GLU A 275 -20.94 -17.53 -8.39
C GLU A 275 -20.66 -17.09 -6.93
N CYS A 276 -19.39 -16.87 -6.60
CA CYS A 276 -19.00 -16.45 -5.27
C CYS A 276 -19.41 -15.01 -4.97
N LEU A 277 -19.07 -14.06 -5.85
CA LEU A 277 -19.33 -12.65 -5.61
C LEU A 277 -20.83 -12.38 -5.51
N GLY A 278 -21.66 -13.10 -6.27
CA GLY A 278 -23.12 -13.03 -6.14
C GLY A 278 -23.63 -13.44 -4.75
N ARG A 279 -22.92 -14.31 -4.02
CA ARG A 279 -23.26 -14.72 -2.65
C ARG A 279 -22.65 -13.85 -1.56
N ALA A 280 -21.61 -13.08 -1.88
CA ALA A 280 -20.85 -12.26 -0.93
C ALA A 280 -21.54 -10.91 -0.66
N GLY A 281 -22.81 -10.95 -0.23
CA GLY A 281 -23.65 -9.78 0.00
C GLY A 281 -23.17 -8.82 1.10
N GLN A 282 -22.19 -9.23 1.89
CA GLN A 282 -21.54 -8.45 2.94
C GLN A 282 -20.42 -7.51 2.43
N LEU A 283 -19.97 -7.69 1.17
CA LEU A 283 -18.86 -6.90 0.63
C LEU A 283 -19.27 -5.47 0.30
N GLU A 284 -18.46 -4.52 0.76
CA GLU A 284 -18.62 -3.08 0.53
C GLU A 284 -17.57 -2.56 -0.46
N SER A 285 -16.40 -3.20 -0.53
CA SER A 285 -15.30 -2.78 -1.40
C SER A 285 -14.69 -3.99 -2.13
N LEU A 286 -14.58 -3.89 -3.45
CA LEU A 286 -14.01 -4.92 -4.30
C LEU A 286 -12.99 -4.31 -5.25
N SER A 287 -11.76 -4.82 -5.23
CA SER A 287 -10.72 -4.51 -6.22
C SER A 287 -10.37 -5.78 -7.00
N LEU A 288 -10.46 -5.71 -8.32
CA LEU A 288 -10.15 -6.80 -9.23
C LEU A 288 -8.91 -6.43 -10.05
N PHE A 289 -7.87 -7.23 -9.93
CA PHE A 289 -6.58 -7.04 -10.58
C PHE A 289 -6.36 -8.16 -11.62
N TYR A 290 -6.71 -7.89 -12.87
CA TYR A 290 -6.59 -8.84 -13.97
C TYR A 290 -5.15 -8.90 -14.51
N GLU A 291 -4.57 -10.09 -14.45
CA GLU A 291 -3.32 -10.41 -15.14
C GLU A 291 -3.61 -10.66 -16.64
N SER A 292 -2.67 -10.35 -17.52
CA SER A 292 -2.85 -10.56 -18.97
C SER A 292 -3.21 -12.00 -19.24
N VAL A 293 -4.32 -12.22 -19.93
CA VAL A 293 -4.71 -13.56 -20.37
C VAL A 293 -4.63 -13.68 -21.88
N ASP A 294 -4.40 -14.90 -22.34
CA ASP A 294 -4.54 -15.31 -23.73
C ASP A 294 -5.91 -14.89 -24.29
N LYS A 295 -5.96 -14.68 -25.62
CA LYS A 295 -7.05 -13.96 -26.28
C LYS A 295 -8.43 -14.63 -26.21
N ASP A 296 -8.51 -15.90 -25.83
CA ASP A 296 -9.66 -16.78 -26.05
C ASP A 296 -10.60 -16.98 -24.86
N ASP A 297 -10.45 -16.23 -23.77
CA ASP A 297 -11.39 -16.35 -22.66
C ASP A 297 -12.74 -15.72 -23.03
N GLY A 298 -13.80 -16.52 -22.93
CA GLY A 298 -15.19 -16.22 -23.30
C GLY A 298 -15.86 -15.04 -22.55
N PRO A 299 -17.20 -14.94 -22.64
CA PRO A 299 -17.93 -13.77 -22.18
C PRO A 299 -17.74 -13.55 -20.68
N PHE A 300 -17.41 -12.30 -20.35
CA PHE A 300 -17.35 -11.83 -18.97
C PHE A 300 -18.79 -11.71 -18.45
N VAL A 301 -19.13 -12.51 -17.44
CA VAL A 301 -20.22 -12.17 -16.53
C VAL A 301 -19.56 -11.49 -15.32
N LEU A 302 -20.26 -10.53 -14.73
CA LEU A 302 -19.84 -9.86 -13.50
C LEU A 302 -21.01 -9.90 -12.54
N SER A 303 -21.15 -11.02 -11.83
CA SER A 303 -22.13 -11.16 -10.75
C SER A 303 -21.62 -10.43 -9.51
N LEU A 304 -21.82 -9.11 -9.48
CA LEU A 304 -21.32 -8.25 -8.42
C LEU A 304 -22.28 -8.17 -7.22
N PRO A 305 -21.78 -8.02 -5.99
CA PRO A 305 -22.63 -7.82 -4.82
C PRO A 305 -23.45 -6.53 -4.93
N SER A 306 -24.75 -6.57 -4.64
CA SER A 306 -25.63 -5.40 -4.75
C SER A 306 -25.31 -4.27 -3.75
N ARG A 307 -24.68 -4.61 -2.61
CA ARG A 307 -24.28 -3.65 -1.56
C ARG A 307 -22.91 -3.00 -1.78
N LEU A 308 -22.29 -3.26 -2.91
CA LEU A 308 -20.95 -2.77 -3.21
C LEU A 308 -20.93 -1.24 -3.30
N GLN A 309 -20.08 -0.59 -2.52
CA GLN A 309 -19.91 0.86 -2.48
C GLN A 309 -18.66 1.33 -3.26
N PHE A 310 -17.64 0.48 -3.32
CA PHE A 310 -16.39 0.73 -4.03
C PHE A 310 -16.07 -0.44 -4.96
N LEU A 311 -15.84 -0.14 -6.23
CA LEU A 311 -15.38 -1.10 -7.23
C LEU A 311 -14.14 -0.54 -7.94
N GLU A 312 -13.05 -1.31 -7.91
CA GLU A 312 -11.85 -1.06 -8.70
C GLU A 312 -11.63 -2.22 -9.65
N ILE A 313 -11.40 -1.92 -10.93
CA ILE A 313 -11.02 -2.89 -11.94
C ILE A 313 -9.74 -2.43 -12.62
N THR A 314 -8.65 -3.11 -12.30
CA THR A 314 -7.31 -2.86 -12.82
C THR A 314 -6.85 -4.03 -13.68
N GLU A 315 -6.44 -3.76 -14.91
CA GLU A 315 -5.94 -4.74 -15.85
C GLU A 315 -4.50 -4.38 -16.22
N PHE A 316 -3.56 -5.33 -16.05
CA PHE A 316 -2.13 -5.05 -16.25
C PHE A 316 -1.65 -5.12 -17.72
N THR A 317 -2.55 -5.36 -18.68
CA THR A 317 -2.20 -5.48 -20.10
C THR A 317 -1.86 -4.12 -20.74
N GLU A 318 -0.65 -3.97 -21.27
CA GLU A 318 -0.23 -2.73 -21.95
C GLU A 318 -0.71 -2.64 -23.42
N ARG A 319 -1.24 -3.73 -23.99
CA ARG A 319 -1.33 -3.90 -25.45
C ARG A 319 -2.73 -3.80 -26.06
N GLU A 320 -3.81 -3.85 -25.27
CA GLU A 320 -5.16 -3.88 -25.84
C GLU A 320 -5.85 -2.51 -25.80
N ARG A 321 -6.45 -2.14 -26.94
CA ARG A 321 -7.23 -0.89 -27.09
C ARG A 321 -8.65 -1.02 -26.55
N SER A 322 -9.17 -2.24 -26.45
CA SER A 322 -10.54 -2.52 -26.01
C SER A 322 -10.57 -2.98 -24.55
N TYR A 323 -11.27 -2.23 -23.69
CA TYR A 323 -11.50 -2.62 -22.30
C TYR A 323 -12.61 -3.68 -22.23
N ARG A 324 -12.22 -4.97 -22.20
CA ARG A 324 -13.17 -6.10 -22.32
C ARG A 324 -14.19 -6.15 -21.17
N HIS A 325 -13.84 -5.63 -20.00
CA HIS A 325 -14.72 -5.58 -18.83
C HIS A 325 -15.78 -4.48 -18.91
N LEU A 326 -15.75 -3.59 -19.92
CA LEU A 326 -16.65 -2.45 -19.97
C LEU A 326 -18.12 -2.86 -20.08
N GLN A 327 -18.47 -3.67 -21.09
CA GLN A 327 -19.86 -4.03 -21.35
C GLN A 327 -20.52 -4.82 -20.20
N PRO A 328 -19.88 -5.87 -19.63
CA PRO A 328 -20.42 -6.56 -18.47
C PRO A 328 -20.62 -5.64 -17.26
N LEU A 329 -19.67 -4.73 -17.03
CA LEU A 329 -19.78 -3.76 -15.95
C LEU A 329 -20.97 -2.83 -16.17
N LEU A 330 -21.11 -2.26 -17.38
CA LEU A 330 -22.23 -1.39 -17.72
C LEU A 330 -23.58 -2.09 -17.56
N ALA A 331 -23.66 -3.37 -17.92
CA ALA A 331 -24.85 -4.19 -17.71
C ALA A 331 -25.15 -4.44 -16.22
N ALA A 332 -24.12 -4.51 -15.37
CA ALA A 332 -24.26 -4.69 -13.93
C ALA A 332 -24.55 -3.39 -13.17
N LEU A 333 -24.15 -2.21 -13.67
CA LEU A 333 -24.32 -0.94 -12.96
C LEU A 333 -25.74 -0.69 -12.39
N PRO A 334 -26.84 -0.98 -13.12
CA PRO A 334 -28.19 -0.76 -12.60
C PRO A 334 -28.53 -1.56 -11.33
N SER A 335 -27.88 -2.70 -11.09
CA SER A 335 -28.08 -3.50 -9.87
C SER A 335 -27.21 -3.04 -8.70
N LEU A 336 -26.22 -2.16 -8.96
CA LEU A 336 -25.27 -1.65 -7.98
C LEU A 336 -25.74 -0.31 -7.39
N ALA A 337 -26.94 -0.32 -6.79
CA ALA A 337 -27.60 0.88 -6.29
C ALA A 337 -26.83 1.63 -5.18
N TYR A 338 -25.82 1.00 -4.57
CA TYR A 338 -24.99 1.59 -3.51
C TYR A 338 -23.59 1.99 -3.98
N LEU A 339 -23.26 1.79 -5.26
CA LEU A 339 -21.92 2.05 -5.77
C LEU A 339 -21.65 3.55 -5.84
N HIS A 340 -20.80 4.02 -4.93
CA HIS A 340 -20.39 5.43 -4.85
C HIS A 340 -19.10 5.72 -5.60
N HIS A 341 -18.22 4.71 -5.67
CA HIS A 341 -16.89 4.84 -6.22
C HIS A 341 -16.59 3.75 -7.26
N LEU A 342 -16.23 4.18 -8.47
CA LEU A 342 -15.81 3.29 -9.54
C LEU A 342 -14.42 3.70 -10.04
N GLU A 343 -13.45 2.80 -9.98
CA GLU A 343 -12.10 2.99 -10.50
C GLU A 343 -11.81 1.98 -11.63
N LEU A 344 -11.40 2.50 -12.80
CA LEU A 344 -11.18 1.69 -14.01
C LEU A 344 -9.81 1.99 -14.62
N SER A 345 -9.08 0.93 -14.95
CA SER A 345 -7.87 0.98 -15.79
C SER A 345 -8.18 1.06 -17.30
N ALA A 346 -9.20 1.82 -17.68
CA ALA A 346 -9.72 1.89 -19.04
C ALA A 346 -9.31 3.19 -19.76
N VAL A 347 -9.16 3.09 -21.08
CA VAL A 347 -8.91 4.23 -21.98
C VAL A 347 -10.21 4.75 -22.61
N VAL A 348 -11.28 3.94 -22.63
CA VAL A 348 -12.45 4.20 -23.47
C VAL A 348 -13.52 4.98 -22.71
N LEU A 349 -13.51 6.30 -22.85
CA LEU A 349 -14.60 7.17 -22.38
C LEU A 349 -15.89 6.97 -23.19
N ASP A 350 -15.77 6.61 -24.47
CA ASP A 350 -16.90 6.60 -25.42
C ASP A 350 -17.99 5.60 -25.01
N GLY A 351 -17.62 4.48 -24.39
CA GLY A 351 -18.60 3.53 -23.87
C GLY A 351 -19.15 3.88 -22.49
N LEU A 352 -18.48 4.75 -21.72
CA LEU A 352 -18.98 5.23 -20.43
C LEU A 352 -19.97 6.38 -20.60
N ALA A 353 -19.73 7.26 -21.58
CA ALA A 353 -20.64 8.35 -21.93
C ALA A 353 -21.99 7.79 -22.38
N GLY A 354 -23.09 8.29 -21.81
CA GLY A 354 -24.45 7.81 -22.07
C GLY A 354 -24.83 6.50 -21.36
N ALA A 355 -23.86 5.65 -21.01
CA ALA A 355 -24.13 4.41 -20.26
C ALA A 355 -24.13 4.62 -18.74
N VAL A 356 -23.26 5.51 -18.24
CA VAL A 356 -23.28 5.96 -16.84
C VAL A 356 -24.19 7.18 -16.75
N THR A 357 -25.35 7.02 -16.12
CA THR A 357 -26.36 8.05 -15.94
C THR A 357 -26.91 7.99 -14.51
N PRO A 358 -27.66 9.00 -14.03
CA PRO A 358 -28.34 8.92 -12.75
C PRO A 358 -29.37 7.78 -12.67
N VAL A 359 -29.83 7.25 -13.81
CA VAL A 359 -30.76 6.11 -13.86
C VAL A 359 -30.01 4.79 -13.74
N THR A 360 -28.89 4.64 -14.44
CA THR A 360 -28.12 3.39 -14.48
C THR A 360 -27.13 3.26 -13.32
N ALA A 361 -26.71 4.37 -12.71
CA ALA A 361 -25.78 4.40 -11.58
C ALA A 361 -26.14 5.52 -10.59
N PRO A 362 -27.32 5.45 -9.92
CA PRO A 362 -27.89 6.57 -9.16
C PRO A 362 -27.02 7.06 -8.00
N ALA A 363 -26.29 6.15 -7.36
CA ALA A 363 -25.44 6.45 -6.22
C ALA A 363 -24.00 6.84 -6.60
N LEU A 364 -23.61 6.74 -7.87
CA LEU A 364 -22.23 6.97 -8.27
C LEU A 364 -21.87 8.44 -8.08
N ARG A 365 -20.77 8.69 -7.36
CA ARG A 365 -20.27 10.04 -7.05
C ARG A 365 -18.85 10.25 -7.52
N THR A 366 -18.05 9.19 -7.57
CA THR A 366 -16.64 9.27 -7.99
C THR A 366 -16.36 8.26 -9.08
N LEU A 367 -15.87 8.74 -10.22
CA LEU A 367 -15.31 7.92 -11.29
C LEU A 367 -13.81 8.21 -11.41
N ARG A 368 -12.98 7.19 -11.19
CA ARG A 368 -11.53 7.24 -11.36
C ARG A 368 -11.11 6.48 -12.60
N LEU A 369 -10.37 7.14 -13.48
CA LEU A 369 -9.86 6.58 -14.72
C LEU A 369 -8.34 6.52 -14.67
N GLN A 370 -7.77 5.34 -14.88
CA GLN A 370 -6.34 5.10 -15.02
C GLN A 370 -6.00 4.72 -16.47
N PRO A 371 -5.82 5.70 -17.37
CA PRO A 371 -5.39 5.43 -18.73
C PRO A 371 -4.03 4.73 -18.74
N LYS A 372 -3.93 3.63 -19.51
CA LYS A 372 -2.70 2.85 -19.66
C LYS A 372 -1.69 3.49 -20.62
N ILE A 373 -2.16 4.30 -21.57
CA ILE A 373 -1.34 4.84 -22.65
C ILE A 373 -0.48 6.00 -22.11
N ARG A 374 0.85 5.86 -22.22
CA ARG A 374 1.82 6.89 -21.83
C ARG A 374 1.70 8.18 -22.64
N ASP A 375 1.04 8.11 -23.80
CA ASP A 375 0.97 9.17 -24.79
C ASP A 375 -0.28 10.05 -24.68
N GLN A 376 -1.25 9.69 -23.82
CA GLN A 376 -2.43 10.53 -23.63
C GLN A 376 -2.21 11.50 -22.48
N CYS A 377 -1.98 12.77 -22.83
CA CYS A 377 -1.98 13.87 -21.88
C CYS A 377 -3.35 13.98 -21.20
N GLY A 378 -3.38 14.20 -19.87
CA GLY A 378 -4.64 14.38 -19.13
C GLY A 378 -5.53 15.49 -19.70
N HIS A 379 -4.95 16.47 -20.42
CA HIS A 379 -5.70 17.49 -21.15
C HIS A 379 -6.61 16.95 -22.26
N ALA A 380 -6.25 15.85 -22.92
CA ALA A 380 -7.09 15.28 -23.96
C ALA A 380 -8.46 14.84 -23.40
N TYR A 381 -8.49 14.40 -22.14
CA TYR A 381 -9.73 14.02 -21.45
C TYR A 381 -10.64 15.23 -21.21
N LEU A 382 -10.10 16.40 -20.85
CA LEU A 382 -10.87 17.63 -20.64
C LEU A 382 -11.63 18.07 -21.90
N HIS A 383 -11.05 17.87 -23.07
CA HIS A 383 -11.63 18.28 -24.35
C HIS A 383 -12.34 17.16 -25.10
N SER A 384 -12.41 15.96 -24.54
CA SER A 384 -13.11 14.86 -25.19
C SER A 384 -14.62 15.08 -25.14
N ARG A 385 -15.30 14.88 -26.28
CA ARG A 385 -16.76 14.97 -26.37
C ARG A 385 -17.44 14.04 -25.38
N SER A 386 -16.89 12.84 -25.21
CA SER A 386 -17.41 11.81 -24.30
C SER A 386 -17.32 12.22 -22.83
N MET A 387 -16.25 12.91 -22.41
CA MET A 387 -16.19 13.49 -21.06
C MET A 387 -17.22 14.61 -20.87
N ALA A 388 -17.38 15.46 -21.88
CA ALA A 388 -18.37 16.54 -21.82
C ALA A 388 -19.79 15.99 -21.71
N THR A 389 -20.14 14.98 -22.52
CA THR A 389 -21.43 14.27 -22.43
C THR A 389 -21.60 13.60 -21.07
N LEU A 390 -20.60 12.86 -20.58
CA LEU A 390 -20.66 12.19 -19.28
C LEU A 390 -20.95 13.17 -18.13
N LEU A 391 -20.28 14.32 -18.11
CA LEU A 391 -20.47 15.34 -17.08
C LEU A 391 -21.78 16.11 -17.23
N ALA A 392 -22.26 16.32 -18.46
CA ALA A 392 -23.56 16.93 -18.71
C ALA A 392 -24.71 16.02 -18.23
N ASP A 393 -24.61 14.72 -18.50
CA ASP A 393 -25.60 13.73 -18.06
C ASP A 393 -25.53 13.48 -16.53
N ASN A 394 -24.38 13.77 -15.89
CA ASN A 394 -24.13 13.49 -14.48
C ASN A 394 -23.46 14.67 -13.76
N PRO A 395 -24.16 15.77 -13.48
CA PRO A 395 -23.56 16.98 -12.92
C PRO A 395 -22.97 16.80 -11.51
N ALA A 396 -23.43 15.79 -10.75
CA ALA A 396 -22.91 15.46 -9.42
C ALA A 396 -21.66 14.55 -9.44
N LEU A 397 -21.27 14.02 -10.61
CA LEU A 397 -20.18 13.06 -10.74
C LEU A 397 -18.80 13.75 -10.70
N GLN A 398 -17.96 13.33 -9.78
CA GLN A 398 -16.56 13.72 -9.71
C GLN A 398 -15.72 12.76 -10.56
N VAL A 399 -15.17 13.26 -11.67
CA VAL A 399 -14.32 12.47 -12.54
C VAL A 399 -12.86 12.81 -12.26
N HIS A 400 -12.08 11.77 -11.94
CA HIS A 400 -10.66 11.86 -11.66
C HIS A 400 -9.88 11.06 -12.70
N VAL A 401 -8.86 11.65 -13.31
CA VAL A 401 -8.01 10.95 -14.27
C VAL A 401 -6.59 10.87 -13.73
N ARG A 402 -6.04 9.66 -13.66
CA ARG A 402 -4.65 9.39 -13.28
C ARG A 402 -3.77 9.56 -14.50
N CYS A 403 -2.96 10.60 -14.53
CA CYS A 403 -2.03 10.83 -15.64
C CYS A 403 -0.61 11.04 -15.15
N LEU A 404 0.36 10.63 -15.99
CA LEU A 404 1.79 10.86 -15.74
C LEU A 404 2.15 12.32 -15.98
N ASN A 405 1.57 12.88 -17.03
CA ASN A 405 1.97 14.15 -17.60
C ASN A 405 0.73 14.99 -17.90
N VAL A 406 0.70 16.18 -17.31
CA VAL A 406 0.08 17.32 -17.97
C VAL A 406 1.13 17.87 -18.92
N CYS A 407 1.17 17.31 -20.13
CA CYS A 407 1.91 17.76 -21.32
C CYS A 407 3.28 18.42 -21.01
N LEU A 408 4.32 17.58 -20.89
CA LEU A 408 5.69 18.06 -20.64
C LEU A 408 6.29 18.80 -21.85
N GLU A 409 5.76 18.51 -23.04
CA GLU A 409 6.11 19.11 -24.33
C GLU A 409 4.81 19.69 -24.92
N VAL A 410 4.88 20.89 -25.49
CA VAL A 410 3.71 21.68 -25.95
C VAL A 410 2.91 20.96 -27.05
N ASP A 411 3.48 19.90 -27.64
CA ASP A 411 2.95 19.20 -28.81
C ASP A 411 2.31 17.84 -28.54
N THR A 412 2.22 17.38 -27.29
CA THR A 412 1.71 16.02 -27.01
C THR A 412 0.20 15.87 -27.26
N CYS A 413 -0.57 16.97 -27.32
CA CYS A 413 -1.95 16.95 -27.78
C CYS A 413 -2.41 18.29 -28.36
N GLU A 414 -3.43 18.26 -29.22
CA GLU A 414 -3.98 19.45 -29.90
C GLU A 414 -4.43 20.54 -28.91
N ALA A 415 -5.06 20.15 -27.79
CA ALA A 415 -5.48 21.08 -26.75
C ALA A 415 -4.31 21.84 -26.11
N CYS A 416 -3.14 21.19 -25.96
CA CYS A 416 -1.97 21.86 -25.42
C CYS A 416 -1.31 22.82 -26.38
N ARG A 417 -1.38 22.54 -27.69
CA ARG A 417 -0.97 23.48 -28.74
C ARG A 417 -1.82 24.75 -28.74
N ARG A 418 -3.09 24.64 -28.35
CA ARG A 418 -4.00 25.78 -28.18
C ARG A 418 -3.78 26.55 -26.87
N HIS A 419 -2.82 26.16 -26.04
CA HIS A 419 -2.50 26.80 -24.75
C HIS A 419 -3.67 26.87 -23.75
N CYS A 420 -4.63 25.95 -23.84
CA CYS A 420 -5.73 25.83 -22.87
C CYS A 420 -5.23 25.39 -21.48
N HIS A 421 -5.91 25.82 -20.41
CA HIS A 421 -5.70 25.38 -19.02
C HIS A 421 -4.26 25.55 -18.48
N GLN A 422 -3.70 26.76 -18.58
CA GLN A 422 -2.32 27.04 -18.18
C GLN A 422 -2.02 26.72 -16.70
N GLU A 423 -3.03 26.77 -15.83
CA GLU A 423 -2.94 26.42 -14.41
C GLU A 423 -2.52 24.96 -14.18
N LEU A 424 -2.87 24.04 -15.08
CA LEU A 424 -2.43 22.65 -15.01
C LEU A 424 -0.91 22.52 -15.26
N ARG A 425 -0.27 23.51 -15.92
CA ARG A 425 1.20 23.58 -16.06
C ARG A 425 1.87 23.99 -14.75
N CYS A 426 1.25 24.87 -13.95
CA CYS A 426 1.83 25.40 -12.70
C CYS A 426 1.95 24.36 -11.59
N ILE A 427 1.06 23.36 -11.54
CA ILE A 427 1.11 22.26 -10.55
C ILE A 427 2.45 21.51 -10.61
N ARG A 428 3.11 21.48 -11.78
CA ARG A 428 4.44 20.89 -11.96
C ARG A 428 5.55 21.69 -11.29
N LEU A 429 5.52 23.03 -11.39
CA LEU A 429 6.52 23.92 -10.80
C LEU A 429 6.52 23.79 -9.28
N ILE A 430 5.34 23.85 -8.67
CA ILE A 430 5.17 23.68 -7.22
C ILE A 430 5.70 22.31 -6.78
N ARG A 431 5.45 21.24 -7.56
CA ARG A 431 5.94 19.90 -7.22
C ARG A 431 7.45 19.72 -7.39
N ARG A 432 8.07 20.35 -8.38
CA ARG A 432 9.54 20.39 -8.52
C ARG A 432 10.18 21.13 -7.34
N LEU A 433 9.57 22.25 -6.93
CA LEU A 433 10.04 23.06 -5.81
C LEU A 433 9.84 22.36 -4.46
N MET A 434 8.70 21.68 -4.24
CA MET A 434 8.45 20.91 -3.02
C MET A 434 9.28 19.63 -2.91
N LYS A 435 9.89 19.17 -4.00
CA LYS A 435 10.80 18.02 -4.02
C LYS A 435 12.25 18.47 -4.04
N GLY A 436 12.67 19.36 -3.14
CA GLY A 436 14.08 19.72 -2.89
C GLY A 436 14.99 18.55 -2.45
N VAL A 437 14.70 17.32 -2.87
CA VAL A 437 15.45 16.09 -2.63
C VAL A 437 16.32 15.84 -3.86
N ARG A 438 17.63 16.02 -3.70
CA ARG A 438 18.64 15.57 -4.67
C ARG A 438 18.37 14.09 -5.00
N LEU A 439 18.04 13.81 -6.26
CA LEU A 439 18.05 12.45 -6.78
C LEU A 439 19.50 11.97 -6.80
N SER A 440 19.97 11.30 -5.74
CA SER A 440 21.22 10.55 -5.82
C SER A 440 20.97 9.36 -6.74
N TYR A 441 21.59 9.39 -7.92
CA TYR A 441 21.62 8.28 -8.86
C TYR A 441 22.43 7.11 -8.24
N GLY A 442 21.74 6.24 -7.51
CA GLY A 442 22.24 4.94 -7.09
C GLY A 442 21.70 3.85 -8.01
N TYR A 443 22.60 3.17 -8.72
CA TYR A 443 22.31 2.09 -9.67
C TYR A 443 21.52 0.95 -9.02
N GLY A 444 20.46 0.53 -9.71
CA GLY A 444 19.70 -0.68 -9.42
C GLY A 444 18.50 -0.76 -10.36
N ARG A 445 18.57 -1.66 -11.34
CA ARG A 445 17.62 -1.86 -12.46
C ARG A 445 16.25 -2.38 -12.01
N LEU A 446 15.74 -1.95 -10.86
CA LEU A 446 14.33 -2.11 -10.54
C LEU A 446 13.56 -1.14 -11.43
N ARG A 447 12.59 -1.64 -12.19
CA ARG A 447 11.58 -0.81 -12.85
C ARG A 447 10.80 -0.07 -11.76
N ILE A 448 11.36 1.03 -11.25
CA ILE A 448 10.65 1.94 -10.38
C ILE A 448 9.62 2.59 -11.30
N PHE A 449 8.42 2.03 -11.33
CA PHE A 449 7.26 2.70 -11.88
C PHE A 449 7.27 4.14 -11.33
N PRO A 450 7.13 5.16 -12.18
CA PRO A 450 7.20 6.54 -11.71
C PRO A 450 6.12 6.73 -10.63
N LYS A 451 6.54 6.82 -9.36
CA LYS A 451 5.69 7.11 -8.18
C LYS A 451 5.05 8.51 -8.22
N ASN A 452 4.97 9.11 -9.40
CA ASN A 452 4.59 10.50 -9.64
C ASN A 452 3.24 10.66 -10.33
N LEU A 453 2.50 9.56 -10.54
CA LEU A 453 1.12 9.63 -11.02
C LEU A 453 0.28 10.51 -10.07
N MET A 454 -0.55 11.38 -10.64
CA MET A 454 -1.44 12.26 -9.89
C MET A 454 -2.86 12.12 -10.44
N TRP A 455 -3.83 12.18 -9.54
CA TRP A 455 -5.24 12.25 -9.89
C TRP A 455 -5.62 13.71 -10.13
N ILE A 456 -6.09 14.00 -11.35
CA ILE A 456 -6.61 15.32 -11.71
C ILE A 456 -8.14 15.25 -11.65
N ASN A 457 -8.76 16.12 -10.85
CA ASN A 457 -10.23 16.25 -10.81
C ASN A 457 -10.70 17.06 -12.02
N ILE A 458 -11.19 16.37 -13.04
CA ILE A 458 -11.64 16.93 -14.32
C ILE A 458 -12.91 17.77 -14.14
N THR A 459 -13.84 17.35 -13.28
CA THR A 459 -15.09 18.06 -13.01
C THR A 459 -14.84 19.49 -12.53
N LYS A 460 -13.88 19.67 -11.61
CA LYS A 460 -13.52 20.99 -11.08
C LYS A 460 -13.00 21.93 -12.18
N TYR A 461 -12.19 21.43 -13.11
CA TYR A 461 -11.70 22.26 -14.20
C TYR A 461 -12.82 22.58 -15.19
N ASN A 462 -13.64 21.61 -15.60
CA ASN A 462 -14.73 21.86 -16.56
C ASN A 462 -15.69 23.01 -16.10
N LEU A 463 -16.04 23.04 -14.82
CA LEU A 463 -16.87 24.11 -14.22
C LEU A 463 -16.24 25.51 -14.31
N LEU A 464 -14.92 25.62 -14.18
CA LEU A 464 -14.24 26.92 -14.25
C LEU A 464 -14.25 27.51 -15.68
N PHE A 465 -14.34 26.66 -16.70
CA PHE A 465 -14.17 27.07 -18.09
C PHE A 465 -15.48 27.25 -18.86
N ASN A 466 -16.49 26.43 -18.60
CA ASN A 466 -17.82 26.68 -19.20
C ASN A 466 -18.44 27.99 -18.70
N ASN A 467 -18.06 28.46 -17.51
CA ASN A 467 -18.53 29.74 -16.98
C ASN A 467 -17.76 30.96 -17.54
N SER A 468 -16.58 30.77 -18.13
CA SER A 468 -15.77 31.89 -18.66
C SER A 468 -15.92 32.10 -20.17
N SER A 469 -16.38 31.09 -20.92
CA SER A 469 -16.63 31.19 -22.36
C SER A 469 -17.97 31.84 -22.74
N GLN A 470 -18.82 32.19 -21.76
CA GLN A 470 -20.06 32.96 -21.97
C GLN A 470 -19.90 34.48 -21.76
N SER A 471 -18.67 35.00 -21.61
CA SER A 471 -18.49 36.44 -21.79
C SER A 471 -18.66 36.78 -23.28
N PRO A 472 -19.65 37.61 -23.66
CA PRO A 472 -19.80 38.01 -25.05
C PRO A 472 -18.53 38.75 -25.45
N LEU A 473 -17.83 38.21 -26.45
CA LEU A 473 -16.80 38.97 -27.16
C LEU A 473 -17.49 40.23 -27.67
N ILE A 474 -17.22 41.37 -27.02
CA ILE A 474 -17.56 42.67 -27.58
C ILE A 474 -16.81 42.73 -28.91
N PRO A 475 -17.51 42.84 -30.05
CA PRO A 475 -16.84 43.01 -31.33
C PRO A 475 -16.10 44.34 -31.27
N VAL A 476 -14.77 44.28 -31.31
CA VAL A 476 -13.95 45.46 -31.58
C VAL A 476 -14.05 45.67 -33.09
N GLY A 477 -14.95 46.56 -33.48
CA GLY A 477 -15.00 47.18 -34.81
C GLY A 477 -14.14 48.44 -34.85
#